data_AF-A0A3C1Z9E5-F1
#
_entry.id   AF-A0A3C1Z9E5-F1
#
_cell.length_a   1.000
_cell.length_b   1.000
_cell.length_c   1.000
_cell.angle_alpha   90.00
_cell.angle_beta   90.00
_cell.angle_gamma   90.00
#
_symmetry.space_group_name_H-M   'P 1'
#
loop_
_entity.id
_entity.type
_entity.pdbx_description
1 polymer ?
#
loop_
_entity_poly.entity_id
_entity_poly.type
_entity_poly.pdbx_seq_one_letter_code
_entity_poly.pdbx_strand_id
1 'polypeptide(L)'
;MPSNLNIKLTEYSHGQGCGCKISPKVLDTILSSSIEEIVDPNLLVGNHSRDDAAVYDLGNGEAVISTTDFFMPIVDDPFTFGRIAATNAISDIYAMGGTPLMAIAIFGWPLDKLPPEVGQQVIEGGRSVCQEAGMMLAGGHSIDSPEPIFGLAVTGRVKIEHLKENSKAQVGDQIYLTKPLGIGILTTAQKQKKITNEDETRAIDTMCQLNNIGCKLATIDGINAITDVTGFGLGGHLSEVCLGSNVAAVIDYNKVPILPNIKDYLANGCSPGGAQRNFDSYGHNLSPMSSEVQSIICDPQTSGGLLIMVSDSAQAAFNEMMTEAGFDLEKIGEIIKLDNGKPLVQINVE
;
A
#
# COMPACT_ATOMS: atom_id res chain seq x y z
N MET A 1 23.64 32.15 -6.11
CA MET A 1 22.96 30.85 -6.25
C MET A 1 24.03 29.81 -6.52
N PRO A 2 24.40 28.93 -5.57
CA PRO A 2 25.15 27.73 -5.93
C PRO A 2 24.12 26.75 -6.53
N SER A 3 24.01 26.66 -7.85
CA SER A 3 24.69 25.69 -8.72
C SER A 3 24.25 24.25 -8.46
N ASN A 4 23.38 23.73 -9.35
CA ASN A 4 23.12 22.32 -9.67
C ASN A 4 23.93 21.29 -8.86
N LEU A 5 23.54 21.04 -7.62
CA LEU A 5 23.92 19.81 -6.95
C LEU A 5 22.93 18.76 -7.43
N ASN A 6 23.40 17.83 -8.27
CA ASN A 6 22.64 16.66 -8.70
C ASN A 6 22.51 15.70 -7.51
N ILE A 7 21.71 16.09 -6.51
CA ILE A 7 21.47 15.34 -5.27
C ILE A 7 20.54 14.19 -5.59
N LYS A 8 20.98 12.98 -5.27
CA LYS A 8 20.22 11.74 -5.40
C LYS A 8 19.77 11.31 -4.02
N LEU A 9 18.50 11.52 -3.68
CA LEU A 9 18.03 11.25 -2.31
C LEU A 9 18.22 9.80 -1.87
N THR A 10 18.21 8.83 -2.79
CA THR A 10 18.43 7.41 -2.47
C THR A 10 19.84 7.10 -1.98
N GLU A 11 20.81 8.01 -2.17
CA GLU A 11 22.17 7.87 -1.64
C GLU A 11 22.27 8.25 -0.15
N TYR A 12 21.19 8.81 0.43
CA TYR A 12 21.13 9.27 1.81
C TYR A 12 20.25 8.39 2.71
N SER A 13 19.77 7.24 2.21
CA SER A 13 18.96 6.28 2.96
C SER A 13 19.51 4.86 2.89
N HIS A 14 19.46 4.12 4.00
CA HIS A 14 19.77 2.69 4.00
C HIS A 14 18.60 1.83 3.48
N GLY A 15 17.36 2.28 3.70
CA GLY A 15 16.13 1.59 3.32
C GLY A 15 15.51 2.08 1.99
N GLN A 16 14.62 1.28 1.41
CA GLN A 16 13.83 1.61 0.22
C GLN A 16 12.32 1.54 0.53
N GLY A 17 11.67 2.68 0.77
CA GLY A 17 10.20 2.79 0.79
C GLY A 17 9.49 1.91 1.80
N CYS A 18 8.38 1.30 1.41
CA CYS A 18 7.67 0.34 2.26
C CYS A 18 8.50 -0.91 2.56
N GLY A 19 9.57 -1.19 1.80
CA GLY A 19 10.54 -2.25 2.09
C GLY A 19 11.39 -2.00 3.35
N CYS A 20 11.35 -0.79 3.92
CA CYS A 20 11.97 -0.44 5.21
C CYS A 20 11.15 -0.89 6.43
N LYS A 21 9.89 -1.32 6.24
CA LYS A 21 8.99 -1.66 7.34
C LYS A 21 9.63 -2.74 8.23
N ILE A 22 9.48 -2.55 9.53
CA ILE A 22 9.86 -3.56 10.52
C ILE A 22 9.04 -4.81 10.24
N SER A 23 9.67 -5.99 10.24
CA SER A 23 8.95 -7.23 9.95
C SER A 23 7.82 -7.47 10.97
N PRO A 24 6.70 -8.09 10.58
CA PRO A 24 5.58 -8.35 11.49
C PRO A 24 6.02 -9.00 12.81
N LYS A 25 6.93 -9.98 12.73
CA LYS A 25 7.49 -10.68 13.89
C LYS A 25 8.18 -9.76 14.91
N VAL A 26 8.91 -8.75 14.44
CA VAL A 26 9.58 -7.79 15.33
C VAL A 26 8.58 -6.76 15.84
N LEU A 27 7.65 -6.33 14.99
CA LEU A 27 6.60 -5.38 15.35
C LEU A 27 5.70 -5.92 16.48
N ASP A 28 5.31 -7.19 16.44
CA ASP A 28 4.53 -7.85 17.50
C ASP A 28 5.23 -7.75 18.87
N THR A 29 6.57 -7.81 18.89
CA THR A 29 7.36 -7.64 20.12
C THR A 29 7.36 -6.18 20.59
N ILE A 30 7.50 -5.22 19.66
CA ILE A 30 7.53 -3.78 19.96
C ILE A 30 6.17 -3.29 20.49
N LEU A 31 5.07 -3.78 19.90
CA LEU A 31 3.72 -3.40 20.27
C LEU A 31 3.20 -4.15 21.51
N SER A 32 3.93 -5.17 21.98
CA SER A 32 3.55 -5.90 23.19
C SER A 32 3.48 -4.93 24.39
N SER A 33 2.30 -4.86 25.00
CA SER A 33 2.02 -3.98 26.13
C SER A 33 1.58 -4.80 27.33
N SER A 34 2.06 -4.40 28.52
CA SER A 34 1.59 -4.93 29.80
C SER A 34 0.46 -4.09 30.42
N ILE A 35 0.03 -3.04 29.72
CA ILE A 35 -1.07 -2.16 30.13
C ILE A 35 -2.38 -2.78 29.63
N GLU A 36 -3.39 -2.86 30.49
CA GLU A 36 -4.73 -3.31 30.10
C GLU A 36 -5.31 -2.41 29.01
N GLU A 37 -5.82 -3.03 27.96
CA GLU A 37 -6.40 -2.33 26.83
C GLU A 37 -7.76 -1.74 27.23
N ILE A 38 -7.93 -0.44 27.01
CA ILE A 38 -9.22 0.22 27.19
C ILE A 38 -10.07 -0.10 25.95
N VAL A 39 -11.19 -0.77 26.17
CA VAL A 39 -12.16 -1.04 25.10
C VAL A 39 -13.13 0.13 25.00
N ASP A 40 -13.04 0.90 23.91
CA ASP A 40 -14.01 1.92 23.53
C ASP A 40 -14.89 1.37 22.40
N PRO A 41 -16.22 1.20 22.60
CA PRO A 41 -17.11 0.69 21.56
C PRO A 41 -17.22 1.59 20.33
N ASN A 42 -16.83 2.87 20.42
CA ASN A 42 -16.82 3.78 19.27
C ASN A 42 -15.59 3.59 18.38
N LEU A 43 -14.55 2.89 18.84
CA LEU A 43 -13.40 2.53 18.01
C LEU A 43 -13.77 1.30 17.17
N LEU A 44 -14.36 1.54 15.99
CA LEU A 44 -14.85 0.52 15.07
C LEU A 44 -13.73 -0.37 14.54
N VAL A 45 -12.58 0.25 14.24
CA VAL A 45 -11.37 -0.41 13.75
C VAL A 45 -10.18 0.16 14.52
N GLY A 46 -9.36 -0.70 15.11
CA GLY A 46 -8.23 -0.30 15.94
C GLY A 46 -7.16 -1.37 15.95
N ASN A 47 -6.27 -1.35 16.95
CA ASN A 47 -5.09 -2.25 16.99
C ASN A 47 -5.42 -3.74 17.07
N HIS A 48 -6.65 -4.10 17.44
CA HIS A 48 -7.08 -5.50 17.56
C HIS A 48 -7.33 -6.16 16.20
N SER A 49 -7.58 -5.37 15.15
CA SER A 49 -7.67 -5.82 13.76
C SER A 49 -6.46 -5.29 12.97
N ARG A 50 -5.91 -6.10 12.07
CA ARG A 50 -4.81 -5.69 11.17
C ARG A 50 -5.39 -5.00 9.94
N ASP A 51 -6.13 -3.92 10.16
CA ASP A 51 -6.75 -3.12 9.09
C ASP A 51 -5.87 -1.92 8.71
N ASP A 52 -6.21 -1.25 7.61
CA ASP A 52 -5.34 -0.23 7.01
C ASP A 52 -5.30 1.09 7.82
N ALA A 53 -6.34 1.37 8.61
CA ALA A 53 -6.42 2.60 9.42
C ALA A 53 -7.29 2.43 10.68
N ALA A 54 -7.10 3.33 11.65
CA ALA A 54 -8.00 3.44 12.79
C ALA A 54 -9.28 4.17 12.40
N VAL A 55 -10.43 3.68 12.87
CA VAL A 55 -11.76 4.23 12.56
C VAL A 55 -12.57 4.46 13.84
N TYR A 56 -13.05 5.69 14.02
CA TYR A 56 -13.78 6.11 15.22
C TYR A 56 -15.17 6.66 14.86
N ASP A 57 -16.23 6.05 15.39
CA ASP A 57 -17.62 6.49 15.23
C ASP A 57 -17.88 7.80 15.99
N LEU A 58 -18.47 8.78 15.31
CA LEU A 58 -18.85 10.07 15.90
C LEU A 58 -20.24 10.07 16.54
N GLY A 59 -20.98 8.96 16.46
CA GLY A 59 -22.33 8.79 17.00
C GLY A 59 -23.44 9.40 16.14
N ASN A 60 -23.12 9.80 14.90
CA ASN A 60 -24.05 10.47 13.98
C ASN A 60 -24.19 9.74 12.63
N GLY A 61 -23.67 8.52 12.51
CA GLY A 61 -23.63 7.74 11.26
C GLY A 61 -22.39 7.99 10.39
N GLU A 62 -21.51 8.91 10.79
CA GLU A 62 -20.19 9.12 10.20
C GLU A 62 -19.09 8.66 11.16
N ALA A 63 -17.97 8.23 10.59
CA ALA A 63 -16.76 7.88 11.32
C ALA A 63 -15.56 8.67 10.79
N VAL A 64 -14.61 8.96 11.69
CA VAL A 64 -13.29 9.52 11.37
C VAL A 64 -12.34 8.37 11.08
N ILE A 65 -11.56 8.51 10.01
CA ILE A 65 -10.47 7.59 9.69
C ILE A 65 -9.15 8.33 9.98
N SER A 66 -8.22 7.68 10.67
CA SER A 66 -6.90 8.21 10.93
C SER A 66 -5.84 7.19 10.57
N THR A 67 -4.90 7.59 9.71
CA THR A 67 -3.74 6.78 9.33
C THR A 67 -2.46 7.60 9.38
N THR A 68 -1.32 6.91 9.40
CA THR A 68 -0.01 7.51 9.22
C THR A 68 0.91 6.53 8.48
N ASP A 69 1.57 7.00 7.42
CA ASP A 69 2.69 6.28 6.81
C ASP A 69 3.80 7.25 6.42
N PHE A 70 5.04 6.83 6.60
CA PHE A 70 6.24 7.60 6.30
C PHE A 70 7.43 6.68 6.08
N PHE A 71 8.32 7.08 5.19
CA PHE A 71 9.47 6.26 4.83
C PHE A 71 10.65 7.10 4.34
N MET A 72 11.77 6.41 4.13
CA MET A 72 12.97 6.95 3.52
C MET A 72 12.84 7.04 1.99
N PRO A 73 13.61 7.92 1.32
CA PRO A 73 13.58 8.07 -0.13
C PRO A 73 13.68 6.77 -0.92
N ILE A 74 12.81 6.68 -1.92
CA ILE A 74 12.73 5.56 -2.88
C ILE A 74 13.16 5.95 -4.29
N VAL A 75 13.23 7.25 -4.57
CA VAL A 75 13.60 7.83 -5.85
C VAL A 75 14.55 8.99 -5.59
N ASP A 76 15.36 9.32 -6.59
CA ASP A 76 16.38 10.36 -6.46
C ASP A 76 15.78 11.77 -6.40
N ASP A 77 14.71 12.01 -7.17
CA ASP A 77 14.06 13.31 -7.30
C ASP A 77 13.25 13.66 -6.02
N PRO A 78 13.58 14.78 -5.34
CA PRO A 78 12.93 15.16 -4.08
C PRO A 78 11.43 15.41 -4.21
N PHE A 79 11.01 16.09 -5.27
CA PHE A 79 9.61 16.39 -5.51
C PHE A 79 8.80 15.11 -5.73
N THR A 80 9.32 14.19 -6.55
CA THR A 80 8.71 12.89 -6.81
C THR A 80 8.66 12.02 -5.56
N PHE A 81 9.72 12.01 -4.73
CA PHE A 81 9.69 11.32 -3.44
C PHE A 81 8.55 11.84 -2.56
N GLY A 82 8.42 13.18 -2.46
CA GLY A 82 7.33 13.82 -1.74
C GLY A 82 5.95 13.39 -2.25
N ARG A 83 5.76 13.33 -3.57
CA ARG A 83 4.52 12.85 -4.19
C ARG A 83 4.21 11.41 -3.78
N ILE A 84 5.16 10.50 -3.97
CA ILE A 84 4.92 9.07 -3.70
C ILE A 84 4.62 8.83 -2.21
N ALA A 85 5.36 9.46 -1.30
CA ALA A 85 5.12 9.34 0.13
C ALA A 85 3.74 9.84 0.54
N ALA A 86 3.28 10.96 -0.02
CA ALA A 86 1.94 11.46 0.21
C ALA A 86 0.88 10.53 -0.40
N THR A 87 1.04 10.08 -1.64
CA THR A 87 0.10 9.15 -2.30
C THR A 87 -0.07 7.87 -1.49
N ASN A 88 1.04 7.29 -1.00
CA ASN A 88 1.01 6.11 -0.15
C ASN A 88 0.25 6.36 1.16
N ALA A 89 0.59 7.42 1.90
CA ALA A 89 -0.05 7.71 3.19
C ALA A 89 -1.55 8.04 3.08
N ILE A 90 -2.01 8.50 1.92
CA ILE A 90 -3.44 8.75 1.64
C ILE A 90 -4.17 7.46 1.27
N SER A 91 -3.46 6.45 0.76
CA SER A 91 -4.02 5.22 0.20
C SER A 91 -4.93 4.50 1.21
N ASP A 92 -4.53 4.38 2.46
CA ASP A 92 -5.33 3.72 3.51
C ASP A 92 -6.70 4.38 3.69
N ILE A 93 -6.81 5.71 3.55
CA ILE A 93 -8.11 6.39 3.61
C ILE A 93 -9.04 5.86 2.51
N TYR A 94 -8.52 5.67 1.30
CA TYR A 94 -9.31 5.15 0.19
C TYR A 94 -9.59 3.64 0.33
N ALA A 95 -8.66 2.87 0.91
CA ALA A 95 -8.85 1.46 1.21
C ALA A 95 -10.03 1.24 2.18
N MET A 96 -10.19 2.12 3.17
CA MET A 96 -11.33 2.10 4.08
C MET A 96 -12.64 2.63 3.47
N GLY A 97 -12.64 3.01 2.18
CA GLY A 97 -13.78 3.66 1.52
C GLY A 97 -13.98 5.13 1.90
N GLY A 98 -13.00 5.74 2.57
CA GLY A 98 -13.06 7.09 3.09
C GLY A 98 -12.76 8.18 2.06
N THR A 99 -13.13 9.40 2.42
CA THR A 99 -12.73 10.62 1.72
C THR A 99 -11.69 11.37 2.58
N PRO A 100 -10.49 11.67 2.06
CA PRO A 100 -9.49 12.47 2.78
C PRO A 100 -10.01 13.87 3.12
N LEU A 101 -9.65 14.37 4.30
CA LEU A 101 -10.04 15.71 4.79
C LEU A 101 -8.86 16.65 4.91
N MET A 102 -7.79 16.18 5.56
CA MET A 102 -6.58 16.94 5.80
C MET A 102 -5.41 15.99 6.05
N ALA A 103 -4.21 16.52 5.86
CA ALA A 103 -2.98 15.84 6.25
C ALA A 103 -2.05 16.79 6.99
N ILE A 104 -1.21 16.24 7.86
CA ILE A 104 -0.08 16.94 8.47
C ILE A 104 1.21 16.19 8.15
N ALA A 105 2.27 16.92 7.83
CA ALA A 105 3.56 16.34 7.46
C ALA A 105 4.31 15.75 8.67
N ILE A 106 4.95 14.61 8.45
CA ILE A 106 5.98 14.05 9.31
C ILE A 106 7.30 14.17 8.56
N PHE A 107 8.28 14.89 9.11
CA PHE A 107 9.51 15.22 8.38
C PHE A 107 10.76 15.06 9.24
N GLY A 108 11.67 14.19 8.83
CA GLY A 108 13.03 14.09 9.36
C GLY A 108 14.02 14.52 8.30
N TRP A 109 14.97 15.39 8.61
CA TRP A 109 15.92 15.88 7.61
C TRP A 109 17.34 16.03 8.16
N PRO A 110 18.39 15.53 7.48
CA PRO A 110 19.77 15.68 7.93
C PRO A 110 20.31 17.05 7.55
N LEU A 111 20.19 18.01 8.47
CA LEU A 111 20.56 19.41 8.22
C LEU A 111 22.07 19.58 7.96
N ASP A 112 22.89 18.63 8.40
CA ASP A 112 24.34 18.60 8.17
C ASP A 112 24.72 18.04 6.78
N LYS A 113 23.81 17.30 6.12
CA LYS A 113 24.08 16.63 4.83
C LYS A 113 23.28 17.18 3.66
N LEU A 114 22.04 17.60 3.89
CA LEU A 114 21.11 18.01 2.83
C LEU A 114 20.60 19.44 3.05
N PRO A 115 20.67 20.31 2.03
CA PRO A 115 20.23 21.69 2.16
C PRO A 115 18.69 21.78 2.34
N PRO A 116 18.18 22.77 3.10
CA PRO A 116 16.74 22.94 3.34
C PRO A 116 15.90 23.11 2.06
N GLU A 117 16.48 23.68 0.99
CA GLU A 117 15.79 23.89 -0.29
C GLU A 117 15.41 22.56 -0.96
N VAL A 118 16.19 21.50 -0.74
CA VAL A 118 15.85 20.14 -1.22
C VAL A 118 14.71 19.57 -0.39
N GLY A 119 14.72 19.80 0.93
CA GLY A 119 13.61 19.42 1.81
C GLY A 119 12.31 20.12 1.43
N GLN A 120 12.38 21.40 1.05
CA GLN A 120 11.22 22.16 0.55
C GLN A 120 10.60 21.52 -0.69
N GLN A 121 11.39 20.96 -1.62
CA GLN A 121 10.88 20.25 -2.78
C GLN A 121 10.12 18.97 -2.41
N VAL A 122 10.58 18.22 -1.40
CA VAL A 122 9.86 17.05 -0.86
C VAL A 122 8.49 17.47 -0.33
N ILE A 123 8.45 18.53 0.49
CA ILE A 123 7.18 19.06 1.00
C ILE A 123 6.27 19.55 -0.14
N GLU A 124 6.83 20.17 -1.18
CA GLU A 124 6.06 20.62 -2.35
C GLU A 124 5.43 19.47 -3.12
N GLY A 125 6.17 18.36 -3.29
CA GLY A 125 5.64 17.14 -3.87
C GLY A 125 4.47 16.60 -3.07
N GLY A 126 4.63 16.48 -1.75
CA GLY A 126 3.54 16.04 -0.87
C GLY A 126 2.33 16.98 -0.91
N ARG A 127 2.55 18.29 -0.96
CA ARG A 127 1.48 19.29 -1.07
C ARG A 127 0.71 19.16 -2.38
N SER A 128 1.40 18.91 -3.50
CA SER A 128 0.75 18.74 -4.80
C SER A 128 -0.23 17.56 -4.81
N VAL A 129 0.12 16.45 -4.17
CA VAL A 129 -0.76 15.27 -4.04
C VAL A 129 -1.93 15.54 -3.11
N CYS A 130 -1.71 16.24 -1.99
CA CYS A 130 -2.82 16.67 -1.13
C CYS A 130 -3.84 17.50 -1.91
N GLN A 131 -3.36 18.43 -2.74
CA GLN A 131 -4.21 19.26 -3.60
C GLN A 131 -4.96 18.42 -4.65
N GLU A 132 -4.30 17.45 -5.28
CA GLU A 132 -4.92 16.50 -6.21
C GLU A 132 -6.02 15.65 -5.54
N ALA A 133 -5.79 15.24 -4.28
CA ALA A 133 -6.75 14.54 -3.45
C ALA A 133 -7.87 15.44 -2.88
N GLY A 134 -7.87 16.75 -3.19
CA GLY A 134 -8.89 17.69 -2.74
C GLY A 134 -8.77 18.11 -1.26
N MET A 135 -7.60 17.95 -0.65
CA MET A 135 -7.33 18.33 0.74
C MET A 135 -6.11 19.24 0.90
N MET A 136 -5.93 19.79 2.11
CA MET A 136 -4.79 20.65 2.42
C MET A 136 -3.72 19.90 3.21
N LEU A 137 -2.45 20.18 2.89
CA LEU A 137 -1.33 19.89 3.77
C LEU A 137 -1.27 20.98 4.87
N ALA A 138 -1.85 20.68 6.02
CA ALA A 138 -2.18 21.64 7.09
C ALA A 138 -1.06 21.78 8.15
N GLY A 139 0.19 21.93 7.71
CA GLY A 139 1.35 21.98 8.60
C GLY A 139 1.96 20.61 8.87
N GLY A 140 2.52 20.40 10.06
CA GLY A 140 3.23 19.17 10.40
C GLY A 140 4.25 19.36 11.53
N HIS A 141 5.09 18.35 11.72
CA HIS A 141 6.22 18.40 12.64
C HIS A 141 7.50 17.95 11.94
N SER A 142 8.62 18.60 12.30
CA SER A 142 9.93 18.31 11.71
C SER A 142 11.00 18.14 12.77
N ILE A 143 11.93 17.21 12.55
CA ILE A 143 13.11 16.98 13.40
C ILE A 143 14.38 16.95 12.55
N ASP A 144 15.51 17.33 13.16
CA ASP A 144 16.82 16.99 12.63
C ASP A 144 17.04 15.47 12.78
N SER A 145 17.39 14.81 11.70
CA SER A 145 17.45 13.34 11.62
C SER A 145 18.66 12.90 10.79
N PRO A 146 19.40 11.84 11.17
CA PRO A 146 20.56 11.36 10.41
C PRO A 146 20.26 10.98 8.95
N GLU A 147 19.00 10.67 8.64
CA GLU A 147 18.48 10.28 7.33
C GLU A 147 17.19 11.04 6.99
N PRO A 148 16.93 11.30 5.70
CA PRO A 148 15.69 11.91 5.24
C PRO A 148 14.49 10.96 5.46
N ILE A 149 13.44 11.49 6.07
CA ILE A 149 12.18 10.80 6.34
C ILE A 149 11.05 11.74 5.94
N PHE A 150 10.09 11.24 5.17
CA PHE A 150 8.89 12.00 4.87
C PHE A 150 7.67 11.09 4.76
N GLY A 151 6.53 11.63 5.17
CA GLY A 151 5.21 11.04 5.03
C GLY A 151 4.16 11.91 5.68
N LEU A 152 2.96 11.38 5.84
CA LEU A 152 1.80 12.13 6.31
C LEU A 152 1.09 11.35 7.42
N ALA A 153 0.56 12.08 8.39
CA ALA A 153 -0.61 11.63 9.13
C ALA A 153 -1.84 12.20 8.43
N VAL A 154 -2.76 11.35 8.02
CA VAL A 154 -3.93 11.71 7.20
C VAL A 154 -5.19 11.43 8.00
N THR A 155 -6.10 12.40 7.98
CA THR A 155 -7.44 12.27 8.55
C THR A 155 -8.45 12.28 7.41
N GLY A 156 -9.34 11.30 7.42
CA GLY A 156 -10.47 11.18 6.51
C GLY A 156 -11.79 11.02 7.24
N ARG A 157 -12.86 10.90 6.48
CA ARG A 157 -14.19 10.53 6.97
C ARG A 157 -14.86 9.51 6.07
N VAL A 158 -15.78 8.75 6.64
CA VAL A 158 -16.60 7.80 5.91
C VAL A 158 -17.98 7.73 6.57
N LYS A 159 -19.02 7.46 5.78
CA LYS A 159 -20.29 7.02 6.35
C LYS A 159 -20.15 5.58 6.79
N ILE A 160 -20.63 5.22 7.98
CA ILE A 160 -20.42 3.88 8.53
C ILE A 160 -21.00 2.78 7.60
N GLU A 161 -22.12 3.05 6.93
CA GLU A 161 -22.70 2.15 5.92
C GLU A 161 -21.79 1.85 4.71
N HIS A 162 -20.82 2.72 4.44
CA HIS A 162 -19.86 2.59 3.34
C HIS A 162 -18.46 2.19 3.83
N LEU A 163 -18.25 2.04 5.14
CA LEU A 163 -16.95 1.62 5.68
C LEU A 163 -16.59 0.26 5.07
N LYS A 164 -15.39 0.16 4.50
CA LYS A 164 -14.82 -1.10 4.05
C LYS A 164 -13.73 -1.50 5.02
N GLU A 165 -13.84 -2.74 5.50
CA GLU A 165 -12.85 -3.38 6.35
C GLU A 165 -12.27 -4.55 5.56
N ASN A 166 -10.97 -4.81 5.71
CA ASN A 166 -10.32 -5.92 5.03
C ASN A 166 -10.79 -7.32 5.55
N SER A 167 -11.51 -7.33 6.68
CA SER A 167 -12.01 -8.51 7.40
C SER A 167 -13.41 -8.98 7.00
N LYS A 168 -13.98 -8.44 5.91
CA LYS A 168 -15.38 -8.69 5.49
C LYS A 168 -15.54 -9.44 4.18
N ALA A 169 -14.46 -9.99 3.64
CA ALA A 169 -14.52 -10.80 2.42
C ALA A 169 -15.42 -12.04 2.60
N GLN A 170 -16.12 -12.42 1.54
CA GLN A 170 -17.09 -13.52 1.56
C GLN A 170 -16.72 -14.59 0.53
N VAL A 171 -17.07 -15.84 0.84
CA VAL A 171 -16.92 -16.95 -0.11
C VAL A 171 -17.71 -16.65 -1.38
N GLY A 172 -17.04 -16.78 -2.53
CA GLY A 172 -17.58 -16.45 -3.84
C GLY A 172 -17.18 -15.06 -4.36
N ASP A 173 -16.59 -14.22 -3.52
CA ASP A 173 -16.09 -12.92 -3.99
C ASP A 173 -14.98 -13.10 -5.02
N GLN A 174 -15.07 -12.35 -6.10
CA GLN A 174 -14.04 -12.25 -7.13
C GLN A 174 -13.01 -11.21 -6.71
N ILE A 175 -11.74 -11.50 -6.95
CA ILE A 175 -10.61 -10.68 -6.51
C ILE A 175 -10.07 -9.87 -7.70
N TYR A 176 -9.89 -8.57 -7.50
CA TYR A 176 -9.32 -7.63 -8.47
C TYR A 176 -8.20 -6.81 -7.85
N LEU A 177 -7.24 -6.38 -8.69
CA LEU A 177 -6.11 -5.56 -8.28
C LEU A 177 -5.99 -4.35 -9.22
N THR A 178 -5.99 -3.13 -8.67
CA THR A 178 -6.07 -1.90 -9.49
C THR A 178 -4.74 -1.41 -10.06
N LYS A 179 -3.60 -1.90 -9.54
CA LYS A 179 -2.27 -1.55 -10.05
C LYS A 179 -1.40 -2.81 -10.21
N PRO A 180 -0.54 -2.84 -11.24
CA PRO A 180 0.36 -3.98 -11.45
C PRO A 180 1.40 -4.11 -10.35
N LEU A 181 1.85 -5.34 -10.11
CA LEU A 181 2.97 -5.65 -9.20
C LEU A 181 4.34 -5.41 -9.85
N GLY A 182 5.36 -5.26 -9.02
CA GLY A 182 6.77 -5.25 -9.42
C GLY A 182 7.54 -3.99 -9.02
N ILE A 183 6.95 -3.10 -8.23
CA ILE A 183 7.59 -1.85 -7.80
C ILE A 183 8.90 -2.12 -7.07
N GLY A 184 8.93 -3.04 -6.09
CA GLY A 184 10.14 -3.31 -5.32
C GLY A 184 11.27 -3.91 -6.16
N ILE A 185 10.93 -4.67 -7.20
CA ILE A 185 11.88 -5.20 -8.18
C ILE A 185 12.46 -4.06 -9.03
N LEU A 186 11.63 -3.14 -9.52
CA LEU A 186 12.09 -1.98 -10.30
C LEU A 186 12.95 -1.03 -9.46
N THR A 187 12.54 -0.69 -8.24
CA THR A 187 13.37 0.16 -7.36
C THR A 187 14.70 -0.52 -7.02
N THR A 188 14.72 -1.85 -6.90
CA THR A 188 15.96 -2.61 -6.75
C THR A 188 16.83 -2.53 -8.01
N ALA A 189 16.24 -2.63 -9.20
CA ALA A 189 16.97 -2.43 -10.46
C ALA A 189 17.53 -1.00 -10.57
N GLN A 190 16.80 0.01 -10.12
CA GLN A 190 17.26 1.40 -10.06
C GLN A 190 18.48 1.54 -9.14
N LYS A 191 18.41 0.99 -7.93
CA LYS A 191 19.54 0.98 -6.98
C LYS A 191 20.78 0.27 -7.55
N GLN A 192 20.58 -0.80 -8.29
CA GLN A 192 21.65 -1.53 -8.98
C GLN A 192 22.11 -0.86 -10.29
N LYS A 193 21.52 0.29 -10.66
CA LYS A 193 21.78 1.02 -11.92
C LYS A 193 21.54 0.18 -13.17
N LYS A 194 20.55 -0.73 -13.11
CA LYS A 194 20.14 -1.64 -14.18
C LYS A 194 18.80 -1.26 -14.82
N ILE A 195 18.01 -0.40 -14.17
CA ILE A 195 16.70 0.01 -14.69
C ILE A 195 16.83 0.85 -15.96
N THR A 196 15.86 0.71 -16.85
CA THR A 196 15.69 1.62 -18.00
C THR A 196 14.92 2.88 -17.59
N ASN A 197 15.14 4.00 -18.28
CA ASN A 197 14.37 5.23 -18.01
C ASN A 197 12.85 5.05 -18.22
N GLU A 198 12.47 4.18 -19.17
CA GLU A 198 11.06 3.87 -19.45
C GLU A 198 10.41 3.14 -18.28
N ASP A 199 11.07 2.13 -17.72
CA ASP A 199 10.55 1.39 -16.57
C ASP A 199 10.62 2.20 -15.27
N GLU A 200 11.61 3.09 -15.12
CA GLU A 200 11.65 4.05 -14.01
C GLU A 200 10.45 5.00 -14.04
N THR A 201 10.15 5.55 -15.22
CA THR A 201 8.98 6.43 -15.42
C THR A 201 7.68 5.69 -15.11
N ARG A 202 7.53 4.45 -15.60
CA ARG A 202 6.36 3.61 -15.30
C ARG A 202 6.19 3.35 -13.81
N ALA A 203 7.28 3.05 -13.09
CA ALA A 203 7.24 2.84 -11.65
C ALA A 203 6.77 4.11 -10.92
N ILE A 204 7.33 5.28 -11.28
CA ILE A 204 6.96 6.58 -10.71
C ILE A 204 5.48 6.89 -10.97
N ASP A 205 5.02 6.73 -12.21
CA ASP A 205 3.63 7.00 -12.59
C ASP A 205 2.66 6.09 -11.82
N THR A 206 2.97 4.81 -11.71
CA THR A 206 2.19 3.82 -10.94
C THR A 206 2.12 4.21 -9.45
N MET A 207 3.26 4.58 -8.86
CA MET A 207 3.34 4.97 -7.45
C MET A 207 2.67 6.32 -7.17
N CYS A 208 2.63 7.24 -8.13
CA CYS A 208 2.00 8.55 -7.97
C CYS A 208 0.48 8.54 -8.20
N GLN A 209 -0.08 7.50 -8.85
CA GLN A 209 -1.52 7.38 -9.07
C GLN A 209 -2.28 7.22 -7.74
N LEU A 210 -3.22 8.12 -7.44
CA LEU A 210 -4.08 8.02 -6.26
C LEU A 210 -5.08 6.87 -6.37
N ASN A 211 -5.33 6.18 -5.25
CA ASN A 211 -6.36 5.14 -5.13
C ASN A 211 -7.78 5.71 -4.90
N ASN A 212 -8.06 6.92 -5.41
CA ASN A 212 -9.31 7.64 -5.15
C ASN A 212 -10.60 6.92 -5.59
N ILE A 213 -10.50 5.89 -6.42
CA ILE A 213 -11.62 5.04 -6.81
C ILE A 213 -12.22 4.29 -5.62
N GLY A 214 -11.43 4.00 -4.57
CA GLY A 214 -11.87 3.28 -3.37
C GLY A 214 -13.08 3.92 -2.69
N CYS A 215 -13.13 5.26 -2.60
CA CYS A 215 -14.26 5.95 -1.98
C CYS A 215 -15.57 5.82 -2.77
N LYS A 216 -15.49 5.64 -4.09
CA LYS A 216 -16.67 5.43 -4.95
C LYS A 216 -17.13 3.98 -4.88
N LEU A 217 -16.20 3.03 -4.98
CA LEU A 217 -16.48 1.60 -4.88
C LEU A 217 -17.12 1.24 -3.55
N ALA A 218 -16.73 1.94 -2.48
CA ALA A 218 -17.29 1.75 -1.15
C ALA A 218 -18.82 1.92 -1.08
N THR A 219 -19.41 2.66 -2.02
CA THR A 219 -20.86 2.91 -2.11
C THR A 219 -21.65 1.79 -2.81
N ILE A 220 -20.96 0.81 -3.42
CA ILE A 220 -21.59 -0.29 -4.12
C ILE A 220 -21.85 -1.44 -3.13
N ASP A 221 -23.12 -1.83 -3.01
CA ASP A 221 -23.51 -3.04 -2.29
C ASP A 221 -22.91 -4.29 -2.96
N GLY A 222 -22.22 -5.11 -2.17
CA GLY A 222 -21.51 -6.30 -2.65
C GLY A 222 -20.03 -6.08 -2.98
N ILE A 223 -19.51 -4.87 -2.81
CA ILE A 223 -18.07 -4.68 -2.55
C ILE A 223 -17.86 -5.00 -1.07
N ASN A 224 -17.41 -6.22 -0.80
CA ASN A 224 -17.42 -6.78 0.54
C ASN A 224 -16.20 -6.36 1.36
N ALA A 225 -15.03 -6.30 0.73
CA ALA A 225 -13.80 -5.83 1.37
C ALA A 225 -12.92 -5.10 0.35
N ILE A 226 -12.15 -4.13 0.86
CA ILE A 226 -11.11 -3.42 0.13
C ILE A 226 -9.92 -3.34 1.07
N THR A 227 -8.72 -3.51 0.54
CA THR A 227 -7.45 -3.15 1.19
C THR A 227 -6.49 -2.63 0.11
N ASP A 228 -5.30 -2.18 0.47
CA ASP A 228 -4.29 -1.81 -0.51
C ASP A 228 -3.04 -2.72 -0.46
N VAL A 229 -2.47 -3.00 -1.62
CA VAL A 229 -1.28 -3.85 -1.71
C VAL A 229 -0.06 -2.97 -1.55
N THR A 230 0.51 -2.97 -0.35
CA THR A 230 1.72 -2.18 -0.04
C THR A 230 2.95 -3.03 0.33
N GLY A 231 3.57 -2.77 1.49
CA GLY A 231 4.88 -3.31 1.87
C GLY A 231 4.94 -4.83 2.04
N PHE A 232 3.84 -5.48 2.36
CA PHE A 232 3.75 -6.93 2.50
C PHE A 232 3.51 -7.67 1.19
N GLY A 233 3.38 -6.95 0.05
CA GLY A 233 3.08 -7.56 -1.23
C GLY A 233 1.70 -8.20 -1.28
N LEU A 234 1.33 -8.75 -2.45
CA LEU A 234 0.02 -9.34 -2.67
C LEU A 234 -0.24 -10.52 -1.71
N GLY A 235 0.76 -11.38 -1.52
CA GLY A 235 0.63 -12.58 -0.69
C GLY A 235 0.35 -12.25 0.79
N GLY A 236 0.98 -11.20 1.33
CA GLY A 236 0.79 -10.78 2.71
C GLY A 236 -0.59 -10.16 2.93
N HIS A 237 -0.93 -9.16 2.13
CA HIS A 237 -2.20 -8.43 2.24
C HIS A 237 -3.42 -9.34 1.99
N LEU A 238 -3.35 -10.24 1.01
CA LEU A 238 -4.41 -11.23 0.81
C LEU A 238 -4.49 -12.24 1.96
N SER A 239 -3.36 -12.60 2.59
CA SER A 239 -3.39 -13.44 3.80
C SER A 239 -4.10 -12.74 4.96
N GLU A 240 -3.90 -11.42 5.13
CA GLU A 240 -4.59 -10.63 6.16
C GLU A 240 -6.10 -10.59 5.93
N VAL A 241 -6.53 -10.37 4.69
CA VAL A 241 -7.96 -10.47 4.29
C VAL A 241 -8.54 -11.84 4.63
N CYS A 242 -7.85 -12.91 4.25
CA CYS A 242 -8.31 -14.28 4.48
C CYS A 242 -8.41 -14.62 5.97
N LEU A 243 -7.40 -14.24 6.77
CA LEU A 243 -7.40 -14.45 8.22
C LEU A 243 -8.51 -13.63 8.91
N GLY A 244 -8.63 -12.35 8.56
CA GLY A 244 -9.62 -11.44 9.15
C GLY A 244 -11.06 -11.87 8.84
N SER A 245 -11.29 -12.40 7.64
CA SER A 245 -12.63 -12.82 7.20
C SER A 245 -12.93 -14.31 7.44
N ASN A 246 -11.97 -15.08 7.96
CA ASN A 246 -12.07 -16.54 8.15
C ASN A 246 -12.43 -17.29 6.85
N VAL A 247 -11.74 -16.94 5.77
CA VAL A 247 -11.87 -17.51 4.42
C VAL A 247 -10.50 -17.91 3.88
N ALA A 248 -10.46 -18.52 2.69
CA ALA A 248 -9.23 -18.77 1.94
C ALA A 248 -9.34 -18.14 0.54
N ALA A 249 -8.26 -18.11 -0.23
CA ALA A 249 -8.26 -17.55 -1.59
C ALA A 249 -7.53 -18.45 -2.59
N VAL A 250 -7.96 -18.38 -3.85
CA VAL A 250 -7.26 -18.94 -5.01
C VAL A 250 -6.93 -17.80 -5.96
N ILE A 251 -5.66 -17.68 -6.34
CA ILE A 251 -5.15 -16.71 -7.30
C ILE A 251 -4.73 -17.44 -8.56
N ASP A 252 -5.19 -16.97 -9.71
CA ASP A 252 -4.66 -17.30 -11.02
C ASP A 252 -3.49 -16.36 -11.32
N TYR A 253 -2.27 -16.86 -11.14
CA TYR A 253 -1.05 -16.07 -11.29
C TYR A 253 -0.90 -15.48 -12.70
N ASN A 254 -1.40 -16.19 -13.73
CA ASN A 254 -1.29 -15.74 -15.11
C ASN A 254 -2.13 -14.48 -15.40
N LYS A 255 -3.09 -14.17 -14.53
CA LYS A 255 -3.95 -12.99 -14.60
C LYS A 255 -3.51 -11.86 -13.68
N VAL A 256 -2.55 -12.10 -12.78
CA VAL A 256 -2.04 -11.06 -11.89
C VAL A 256 -1.32 -10.00 -12.74
N PRO A 257 -1.75 -8.72 -12.70
CA PRO A 257 -1.10 -7.69 -13.48
C PRO A 257 0.31 -7.46 -12.93
N ILE A 258 1.31 -7.53 -13.81
CA ILE A 258 2.71 -7.27 -13.50
C ILE A 258 3.25 -6.19 -14.41
N LEU A 259 4.16 -5.36 -13.90
CA LEU A 259 4.84 -4.37 -14.72
C LEU A 259 5.68 -5.06 -15.82
N PRO A 260 5.95 -4.38 -16.94
CA PRO A 260 6.82 -4.93 -17.98
C PRO A 260 8.22 -5.27 -17.47
N ASN A 261 8.89 -6.23 -18.12
CA ASN A 261 10.29 -6.60 -17.90
C ASN A 261 10.65 -7.13 -16.49
N ILE A 262 9.68 -7.32 -15.60
CA ILE A 262 9.92 -7.77 -14.21
C ILE A 262 10.69 -9.08 -14.14
N LYS A 263 10.35 -10.05 -15.00
CA LYS A 263 11.03 -11.35 -15.06
C LYS A 263 12.50 -11.21 -15.49
N ASP A 264 12.78 -10.30 -16.42
CA ASP A 264 14.15 -10.04 -16.88
C ASP A 264 14.99 -9.40 -15.78
N TYR A 265 14.43 -8.45 -15.01
CA TYR A 265 15.11 -7.86 -13.87
C TYR A 265 15.40 -8.90 -12.78
N LEU A 266 14.47 -9.80 -12.50
CA LEU A 266 14.69 -10.92 -11.57
C LEU A 266 15.79 -11.87 -12.06
N ALA A 267 15.77 -12.25 -13.33
CA ALA A 267 16.82 -13.08 -13.93
C ALA A 267 18.21 -12.42 -13.84
N ASN A 268 18.26 -11.09 -13.82
CA ASN A 268 19.47 -10.29 -13.62
C ASN A 268 19.79 -9.98 -12.14
N GLY A 269 19.12 -10.63 -11.18
CA GLY A 269 19.40 -10.53 -9.75
C GLY A 269 18.81 -9.29 -9.07
N CYS A 270 17.82 -8.63 -9.66
CA CYS A 270 17.13 -7.49 -9.06
C CYS A 270 15.97 -7.93 -8.16
N SER A 271 16.27 -8.72 -7.13
CA SER A 271 15.27 -9.12 -6.13
C SER A 271 15.40 -8.26 -4.87
N PRO A 272 14.33 -7.62 -4.37
CA PRO A 272 14.39 -6.86 -3.14
C PRO A 272 14.50 -7.79 -1.94
N GLY A 273 15.39 -7.46 -1.01
CA GLY A 273 15.49 -8.20 0.26
C GLY A 273 14.19 -8.18 1.09
N GLY A 274 13.28 -7.24 0.82
CA GLY A 274 11.95 -7.21 1.42
C GLY A 274 11.07 -8.40 1.01
N ALA A 275 11.19 -8.90 -0.22
CA ALA A 275 10.38 -10.03 -0.67
C ALA A 275 10.68 -11.32 0.11
N GLN A 276 11.97 -11.57 0.41
CA GLN A 276 12.34 -12.71 1.25
C GLN A 276 11.85 -12.53 2.70
N ARG A 277 11.99 -11.33 3.28
CA ARG A 277 11.48 -11.04 4.65
C ARG A 277 9.97 -11.23 4.75
N ASN A 278 9.25 -10.83 3.71
CA ASN A 278 7.82 -11.03 3.58
C ASN A 278 7.48 -12.52 3.53
N PHE A 279 8.14 -13.28 2.67
CA PHE A 279 7.97 -14.74 2.58
C PHE A 279 8.31 -15.45 3.90
N ASP A 280 9.38 -15.07 4.60
CA ASP A 280 9.73 -15.63 5.90
C ASP A 280 8.65 -15.37 6.97
N SER A 281 7.87 -14.30 6.80
CA SER A 281 6.82 -13.89 7.74
C SER A 281 5.50 -14.63 7.51
N TYR A 282 5.03 -14.74 6.26
CA TYR A 282 3.71 -15.30 5.95
C TYR A 282 3.72 -16.43 4.91
N GLY A 283 4.88 -16.87 4.41
CA GLY A 283 5.01 -17.89 3.38
C GLY A 283 4.41 -19.25 3.75
N HIS A 284 4.24 -19.53 5.05
CA HIS A 284 3.53 -20.70 5.56
C HIS A 284 2.01 -20.70 5.25
N ASN A 285 1.45 -19.53 4.93
CA ASN A 285 0.05 -19.38 4.49
C ASN A 285 -0.11 -19.61 2.98
N LEU A 286 0.98 -19.60 2.22
CA LEU A 286 0.97 -19.68 0.76
C LEU A 286 1.21 -21.11 0.27
N SER A 287 0.60 -21.49 -0.86
CA SER A 287 0.94 -22.74 -1.53
C SER A 287 2.40 -22.74 -2.03
N PRO A 288 3.05 -23.92 -2.16
CA PRO A 288 4.36 -24.00 -2.80
C PRO A 288 4.36 -23.40 -4.21
N MET A 289 5.41 -22.68 -4.56
CA MET A 289 5.56 -21.98 -5.83
C MET A 289 7.03 -21.91 -6.26
N SER A 290 7.30 -21.50 -7.50
CA SER A 290 8.68 -21.25 -7.95
C SER A 290 9.27 -20.00 -7.30
N SER A 291 10.59 -19.89 -7.28
CA SER A 291 11.28 -18.71 -6.72
C SER A 291 10.94 -17.41 -7.45
N GLU A 292 10.66 -17.46 -8.76
CA GLU A 292 10.20 -16.31 -9.54
C GLU A 292 8.84 -15.82 -9.05
N VAL A 293 7.87 -16.73 -8.94
CA VAL A 293 6.50 -16.43 -8.50
C VAL A 293 6.53 -15.91 -7.06
N GLN A 294 7.31 -16.55 -6.19
CA GLN A 294 7.50 -16.11 -4.81
C GLN A 294 8.04 -14.66 -4.75
N SER A 295 9.04 -14.35 -5.58
CA SER A 295 9.66 -13.03 -5.61
C SER A 295 8.67 -11.94 -6.03
N ILE A 296 7.70 -12.25 -6.89
CA ILE A 296 6.69 -11.31 -7.37
C ILE A 296 5.51 -11.19 -6.40
N ILE A 297 4.97 -12.31 -5.93
CA ILE A 297 3.83 -12.34 -4.99
C ILE A 297 4.20 -11.69 -3.65
N CYS A 298 5.47 -11.82 -3.23
CA CYS A 298 5.97 -11.23 -2.00
C CYS A 298 6.68 -9.88 -2.19
N ASP A 299 6.76 -9.37 -3.43
CA ASP A 299 7.42 -8.09 -3.72
C ASP A 299 6.74 -6.95 -2.95
N PRO A 300 7.48 -6.14 -2.17
CA PRO A 300 6.94 -4.94 -1.54
C PRO A 300 6.50 -3.93 -2.60
N GLN A 301 5.23 -3.51 -2.55
CA GLN A 301 4.71 -2.47 -3.42
C GLN A 301 4.69 -1.15 -2.65
N THR A 302 5.55 -0.19 -2.98
CA THR A 302 5.38 1.16 -2.39
C THR A 302 4.25 1.86 -3.15
N SER A 303 3.24 2.40 -2.47
CA SER A 303 2.07 3.05 -3.10
C SER A 303 1.37 2.17 -4.17
N GLY A 304 1.11 0.90 -3.83
CA GLY A 304 0.46 -0.04 -4.75
C GLY A 304 -1.04 0.24 -4.96
N GLY A 305 -1.73 -0.73 -5.55
CA GLY A 305 -3.14 -0.62 -5.91
C GLY A 305 -4.07 -1.15 -4.82
N LEU A 306 -5.36 -0.93 -5.00
CA LEU A 306 -6.39 -1.55 -4.17
C LEU A 306 -6.58 -3.02 -4.57
N LEU A 307 -6.70 -3.89 -3.56
CA LEU A 307 -7.17 -5.26 -3.67
C LEU A 307 -8.65 -5.31 -3.26
N ILE A 308 -9.51 -5.77 -4.16
CA ILE A 308 -10.96 -5.59 -4.02
C ILE A 308 -11.65 -6.95 -4.11
N MET A 309 -12.52 -7.24 -3.14
CA MET A 309 -13.35 -8.44 -3.08
C MET A 309 -14.79 -8.09 -3.47
N VAL A 310 -15.19 -8.58 -4.66
CA VAL A 310 -16.44 -8.20 -5.34
C VAL A 310 -17.37 -9.39 -5.45
N SER A 311 -18.55 -9.30 -4.84
CA SER A 311 -19.56 -10.36 -4.94
C SER A 311 -20.12 -10.47 -6.36
N ASP A 312 -20.70 -11.63 -6.69
CA ASP A 312 -21.31 -11.86 -8.01
C ASP A 312 -22.44 -10.86 -8.33
N SER A 313 -23.19 -10.39 -7.32
CA SER A 313 -24.27 -9.42 -7.53
C SER A 313 -23.76 -8.01 -7.86
N ALA A 314 -22.54 -7.66 -7.44
CA ALA A 314 -21.95 -6.34 -7.64
C ALA A 314 -21.19 -6.21 -8.97
N GLN A 315 -20.91 -7.33 -9.65
CA GLN A 315 -20.04 -7.39 -10.83
C GLN A 315 -20.39 -6.37 -11.92
N ALA A 316 -21.68 -6.22 -12.25
CA ALA A 316 -22.10 -5.30 -13.30
C ALA A 316 -21.78 -3.84 -12.93
N ALA A 317 -22.18 -3.41 -11.73
CA ALA A 317 -21.95 -2.05 -11.24
C ALA A 317 -20.45 -1.76 -11.02
N PHE A 318 -19.70 -2.75 -10.53
CA PHE A 318 -18.25 -2.68 -10.40
C PHE A 318 -17.57 -2.46 -11.75
N ASN A 319 -17.87 -3.30 -12.75
CA ASN A 319 -17.23 -3.21 -14.07
C ASN A 319 -17.58 -1.90 -14.79
N GLU A 320 -18.82 -1.42 -14.67
CA GLU A 320 -19.23 -0.12 -15.20
C GLU A 320 -18.40 1.01 -14.57
N MET A 321 -18.33 1.06 -13.23
CA MET A 321 -17.57 2.09 -12.52
C MET A 321 -16.07 2.05 -12.83
N MET A 322 -15.47 0.86 -12.91
CA MET A 322 -14.06 0.71 -13.23
C MET A 322 -13.75 1.15 -14.66
N THR A 323 -14.61 0.79 -15.62
CA THR A 323 -14.45 1.21 -17.02
C THR A 323 -14.58 2.73 -17.17
N GLU A 324 -15.58 3.35 -16.52
CA GLU A 324 -15.75 4.81 -16.51
C GLU A 324 -14.56 5.54 -15.88
N ALA A 325 -13.95 4.94 -14.86
CA ALA A 325 -12.74 5.45 -14.22
C ALA A 325 -11.45 5.16 -15.02
N GLY A 326 -11.56 4.49 -16.18
CA GLY A 326 -10.43 4.21 -17.08
C GLY A 326 -9.58 3.01 -16.69
N PHE A 327 -10.10 2.11 -15.85
CA PHE A 327 -9.44 0.85 -15.52
C PHE A 327 -9.91 -0.26 -16.45
N ASP A 328 -8.96 -1.09 -16.88
CA ASP A 328 -9.20 -2.36 -17.56
C ASP A 328 -8.70 -3.48 -16.63
N LEU A 329 -9.61 -4.02 -15.82
CA LEU A 329 -9.27 -5.01 -14.80
C LEU A 329 -9.75 -6.40 -15.19
N GLU A 330 -8.87 -7.38 -14.96
CA GLU A 330 -9.21 -8.79 -15.03
C GLU A 330 -9.33 -9.38 -13.62
N LYS A 331 -10.26 -10.33 -13.44
CA LYS A 331 -10.36 -11.12 -12.20
C LYS A 331 -9.06 -11.90 -12.02
N ILE A 332 -8.35 -11.67 -10.91
CA ILE A 332 -7.10 -12.36 -10.60
C ILE A 332 -7.31 -13.61 -9.74
N GLY A 333 -8.50 -13.78 -9.17
CA GLY A 333 -8.79 -14.90 -8.29
C GLY A 333 -10.17 -14.86 -7.66
N GLU A 334 -10.38 -15.69 -6.65
CA GLU A 334 -11.64 -15.77 -5.91
C GLU A 334 -11.43 -16.19 -4.45
N ILE A 335 -12.33 -15.73 -3.60
CA ILE A 335 -12.42 -16.12 -2.20
C ILE A 335 -13.17 -17.46 -2.12
N ILE A 336 -12.56 -18.43 -1.46
CA ILE A 336 -13.08 -19.78 -1.27
C ILE A 336 -13.28 -20.07 0.22
N LYS A 337 -14.01 -21.15 0.51
CA LYS A 337 -14.18 -21.62 1.88
C LYS A 337 -12.82 -22.05 2.47
N LEU A 338 -12.56 -21.64 3.71
CA LEU A 338 -11.39 -22.07 4.46
C LEU A 338 -11.39 -23.60 4.65
N ASP A 339 -10.26 -24.23 4.35
CA ASP A 339 -10.00 -25.66 4.54
C ASP A 339 -8.66 -25.82 5.26
N ASN A 340 -8.69 -26.30 6.51
CA ASN A 340 -7.50 -26.47 7.35
C ASN A 340 -6.47 -27.47 6.76
N GLY A 341 -6.84 -28.25 5.75
CA GLY A 341 -5.92 -29.15 5.03
C GLY A 341 -5.18 -28.49 3.86
N LYS A 342 -5.48 -27.23 3.53
CA LYS A 342 -4.92 -26.52 2.38
C LYS A 342 -4.24 -25.22 2.82
N PRO A 343 -3.30 -24.70 2.01
CA PRO A 343 -2.78 -23.35 2.19
C PRO A 343 -3.91 -22.32 2.16
N LEU A 344 -3.78 -21.28 2.99
CA LEU A 344 -4.74 -20.18 3.11
C LEU A 344 -4.91 -19.44 1.78
N VAL A 345 -3.79 -19.19 1.10
CA VAL A 345 -3.76 -18.58 -0.24
C VAL A 345 -3.09 -19.55 -1.21
N GLN A 346 -3.86 -20.02 -2.19
CA GLN A 346 -3.40 -20.95 -3.22
C GLN A 346 -3.05 -20.16 -4.49
N ILE A 347 -1.80 -20.24 -4.92
CA ILE A 347 -1.30 -19.58 -6.13
C ILE A 347 -1.25 -20.63 -7.25
N ASN A 348 -2.17 -20.53 -8.20
CA ASN A 348 -2.23 -21.39 -9.37
C ASN A 348 -1.43 -20.77 -10.51
N VAL A 349 -0.53 -21.55 -11.11
CA VAL A 349 0.37 -21.15 -12.18
C VAL A 349 0.14 -21.93 -13.49
N GLU A 350 -0.80 -22.88 -13.47
CA GLU A 350 -1.13 -23.76 -14.60
C GLU A 350 -1.92 -23.07 -15.71
#